data_AF-A0A4Q3H5R8-F1
#
_entry.id   AF-A0A4Q3H5R8-F1
#
_cell.length_a   1.000
_cell.length_b   1.000
_cell.length_c   1.000
_cell.angle_alpha   90.00
_cell.angle_beta   90.00
_cell.angle_gamma   90.00
#
_symmetry.space_group_name_H-M   'P 1'
#
loop_
_entity.id
_entity.type
_entity.pdbx_description
1 polymer ?
#
loop_
_entity_poly.entity_id
_entity_poly.type
_entity_poly.pdbx_seq_one_letter_code
_entity_poly.pdbx_strand_id
1 'polypeptide(L)'
;MTLKLSIAILAVSLASVMTTSANAQRLCSSTNDANCLQTYCGVTDGPGCQQKSQVVFSGNYQVTVGTNAAAEQKKPDGQLNNLTDLSRTLTACWTPPLADDAFPGMQMTTRFSLNREGQMIGKPRMTFATEAASKRVRDLYLDAIGKSLAACTPLALTKDFGNAIAGRPISFRIIDDRKLKSADLQR
;
A
#
# COMPACT_ATOMS: atom_id res chain seq x y z
N MET A 1 -10.51 -68.21 30.21
CA MET A 1 -10.08 -67.98 31.60
C MET A 1 -8.73 -67.28 31.57
N THR A 2 -8.72 -65.94 31.54
CA THR A 2 -7.69 -65.04 32.12
C THR A 2 -8.11 -63.59 31.90
N LEU A 3 -7.93 -62.83 32.97
CA LEU A 3 -8.38 -61.48 33.31
C LEU A 3 -7.49 -60.41 32.64
N LYS A 4 -8.02 -59.22 32.33
CA LYS A 4 -7.29 -57.94 32.51
C LYS A 4 -8.26 -56.75 32.61
N LEU A 5 -8.00 -55.94 33.63
CA LEU A 5 -8.82 -54.90 34.24
C LEU A 5 -8.16 -53.53 34.01
N SER A 6 -8.99 -52.48 34.04
CA SER A 6 -8.67 -51.07 34.35
C SER A 6 -8.17 -50.14 33.23
N ILE A 7 -8.84 -49.00 33.06
CA ILE A 7 -8.39 -47.65 33.51
C ILE A 7 -9.56 -46.65 33.32
N ALA A 8 -9.87 -45.91 34.38
CA ALA A 8 -10.84 -44.81 34.41
C ALA A 8 -10.13 -43.46 34.23
N ILE A 9 -10.75 -42.50 33.53
CA ILE A 9 -10.32 -41.10 33.52
C ILE A 9 -11.56 -40.21 33.74
N LEU A 10 -11.58 -39.48 34.86
CA LEU A 10 -12.57 -38.48 35.24
C LEU A 10 -12.27 -37.15 34.54
N ALA A 11 -13.26 -36.58 33.85
CA ALA A 11 -13.21 -35.21 33.34
C ALA A 11 -13.95 -34.28 34.32
N VAL A 12 -13.29 -33.21 34.78
CA VAL A 12 -13.89 -32.17 35.62
C VAL A 12 -13.92 -30.87 34.84
N SER A 13 -15.11 -30.30 34.69
CA SER A 13 -15.41 -29.02 34.06
C SER A 13 -15.90 -28.02 35.10
N LEU A 14 -15.40 -26.78 35.10
CA LEU A 14 -16.01 -25.65 35.82
C LEU A 14 -16.04 -24.38 34.95
N ALA A 15 -17.21 -23.73 35.00
CA ALA A 15 -17.60 -22.55 34.23
C ALA A 15 -17.32 -21.22 34.97
N SER A 16 -17.32 -20.13 34.19
CA SER A 16 -16.90 -18.76 34.52
C SER A 16 -17.96 -17.94 35.29
N VAL A 17 -17.52 -16.95 36.08
CA VAL A 17 -18.35 -15.83 36.58
C VAL A 17 -17.72 -14.50 36.15
N MET A 18 -18.54 -13.61 35.58
CA MET A 18 -18.16 -12.27 35.11
C MET A 18 -18.27 -11.22 36.22
N THR A 19 -17.35 -10.26 36.25
CA THR A 19 -17.45 -9.00 37.02
C THR A 19 -17.23 -7.80 36.10
N THR A 20 -18.06 -6.77 36.28
CA THR A 20 -18.15 -5.53 35.51
C THR A 20 -17.02 -4.55 35.83
N SER A 21 -16.47 -3.88 34.81
CA SER A 21 -15.31 -2.99 34.90
C SER A 21 -15.67 -1.55 35.31
N ALA A 22 -15.02 -1.04 36.36
CA ALA A 22 -14.89 0.38 36.63
C ALA A 22 -13.83 1.00 35.70
N ASN A 23 -14.15 2.17 35.13
CA ASN A 23 -13.42 2.83 34.06
C ASN A 23 -12.23 3.64 34.63
N ALA A 24 -11.00 3.17 34.40
CA ALA A 24 -9.77 3.91 34.65
C ALA A 24 -8.92 3.87 33.38
N GLN A 25 -8.83 4.99 32.67
CA GLN A 25 -7.98 5.13 31.48
C GLN A 25 -6.51 5.04 31.92
N ARG A 26 -5.84 3.94 31.56
CA ARG A 26 -4.41 3.69 31.82
C ARG A 26 -3.58 3.93 30.56
N LEU A 27 -2.39 4.49 30.76
CA LEU A 27 -1.29 4.51 29.79
C LEU A 27 -0.90 3.05 29.46
N CYS A 28 -0.98 2.66 28.19
CA CYS A 28 -0.78 1.28 27.75
C CYS A 28 0.72 0.94 27.57
N SER A 29 1.17 -0.18 28.13
CA SER A 29 2.55 -0.71 27.96
C SER A 29 2.59 -2.10 27.28
N SER A 30 1.52 -2.55 26.64
CA SER A 30 1.44 -3.91 26.08
C SER A 30 0.47 -3.98 24.90
N THR A 31 0.85 -4.73 23.87
CA THR A 31 0.37 -4.66 22.48
C THR A 31 -0.93 -5.38 22.18
N ASN A 32 -1.93 -5.41 23.07
CA ASN A 32 -3.18 -6.16 22.80
C ASN A 32 -4.49 -5.49 23.26
N ASP A 33 -4.55 -4.16 23.27
CA ASP A 33 -5.80 -3.44 23.57
C ASP A 33 -6.46 -2.92 22.29
N ALA A 34 -7.66 -3.46 21.98
CA ALA A 34 -8.43 -3.20 20.76
C ALA A 34 -8.96 -1.75 20.60
N ASN A 35 -8.64 -0.84 21.54
CA ASN A 35 -9.17 0.52 21.59
C ASN A 35 -8.09 1.62 21.72
N CYS A 36 -6.82 1.32 21.43
CA CYS A 36 -5.77 2.33 21.42
C CYS A 36 -5.61 2.95 20.00
N LEU A 37 -5.95 4.24 19.85
CA LEU A 37 -5.57 5.03 18.68
C LEU A 37 -4.16 5.59 18.90
N GLN A 38 -3.16 4.93 18.31
CA GLN A 38 -1.77 5.40 18.30
C GLN A 38 -1.54 6.31 17.10
N THR A 39 -1.21 7.58 17.32
CA THR A 39 -0.80 8.47 16.21
C THR A 39 0.32 9.39 16.64
N TYR A 40 1.50 9.14 16.06
CA TYR A 40 2.72 9.95 16.06
C TYR A 40 3.82 9.49 17.03
N CYS A 41 4.89 8.89 16.49
CA CYS A 41 6.17 8.77 17.18
C CYS A 41 6.92 10.11 17.12
N GLY A 42 7.46 10.55 18.25
CA GLY A 42 8.30 11.74 18.38
C GLY A 42 9.79 11.46 18.13
N VAL A 43 10.58 12.54 18.07
CA VAL A 43 12.04 12.51 17.79
C VAL A 43 12.86 11.80 18.87
N THR A 44 12.29 11.61 20.06
CA THR A 44 12.94 10.93 21.18
C THR A 44 12.66 9.44 21.25
N ASP A 45 11.81 8.91 20.36
CA ASP A 45 11.39 7.51 20.44
C ASP A 45 12.45 6.57 19.85
N GLY A 46 12.72 5.48 20.57
CA GLY A 46 13.78 4.52 20.24
C GLY A 46 13.57 3.74 18.94
N PRO A 47 14.60 3.03 18.47
CA PRO A 47 14.57 2.27 17.23
C PRO A 47 13.57 1.10 17.34
N GLY A 48 12.38 1.27 16.78
CA GLY A 48 11.28 0.30 16.86
C GLY A 48 9.91 0.91 16.62
N CYS A 49 9.77 2.23 16.79
CA CYS A 49 8.54 2.94 16.42
C CYS A 49 8.46 3.11 14.91
N GLN A 50 7.97 2.07 14.23
CA GLN A 50 7.63 2.14 12.82
C GLN A 50 6.34 2.96 12.71
N GLN A 51 6.42 4.14 12.09
CA GLN A 51 5.24 4.91 11.73
C GLN A 51 4.39 4.03 10.81
N LYS A 52 3.33 3.41 11.32
CA LYS A 52 2.26 2.94 10.45
C LYS A 52 1.72 4.22 9.83
N SER A 53 2.03 4.44 8.55
CA SER A 53 1.65 5.63 7.80
C SER A 53 0.13 5.80 7.86
N GLN A 54 -0.34 6.49 8.88
CA GLN A 54 -1.73 6.88 8.96
C GLN A 54 -1.92 7.86 7.83
N VAL A 55 -2.80 7.48 6.90
CA VAL A 55 -3.25 8.32 5.79
C VAL A 55 -4.09 9.43 6.41
N VAL A 56 -3.42 10.40 7.02
CA VAL A 56 -4.01 11.68 7.37
C VAL A 56 -4.24 12.38 6.03
N PHE A 57 -5.48 12.77 5.74
CA PHE A 57 -5.87 13.49 4.51
C PHE A 57 -5.34 14.95 4.48
N SER A 58 -4.15 15.18 5.04
CA SER A 58 -3.38 16.42 5.00
C SER A 58 -2.09 16.26 4.17
N GLY A 59 -2.14 15.50 3.07
CA GLY A 59 -1.15 15.63 2.00
C GLY A 59 -0.67 14.32 1.37
N ASN A 60 -0.89 14.24 0.06
CA ASN A 60 -0.29 13.30 -0.90
C ASN A 60 -0.67 11.82 -0.72
N TYR A 61 -1.81 11.44 -1.29
CA TYR A 61 -2.06 10.01 -1.55
C TYR A 61 -0.95 9.48 -2.46
N GLN A 62 -0.23 8.47 -1.98
CA GLN A 62 0.89 7.87 -2.70
C GLN A 62 0.63 6.39 -2.92
N VAL A 63 0.93 5.93 -4.14
CA VAL A 63 0.95 4.52 -4.52
C VAL A 63 2.37 4.17 -4.91
N THR A 64 2.93 3.14 -4.27
CA THR A 64 4.24 2.59 -4.59
C THR A 64 4.07 1.25 -5.29
N VAL A 65 4.71 1.11 -6.45
CA VAL A 65 4.58 -0.05 -7.35
C VAL A 65 5.95 -0.64 -7.61
N GLY A 66 6.16 -1.87 -7.13
CA GLY A 66 7.24 -2.74 -7.60
C GLY A 66 6.86 -3.34 -8.95
N THR A 67 7.78 -3.40 -9.90
CA THR A 67 7.49 -3.86 -11.27
C THR A 67 7.19 -5.35 -11.33
N ASN A 68 7.86 -6.18 -10.51
CA ASN A 68 7.53 -7.61 -10.39
C ASN A 68 6.15 -7.80 -9.77
N ALA A 69 5.84 -7.09 -8.69
CA ALA A 69 4.54 -7.17 -8.02
C ALA A 69 3.39 -6.67 -8.92
N ALA A 70 3.64 -5.68 -9.77
CA ALA A 70 2.67 -5.18 -10.73
C ALA A 70 2.25 -6.24 -11.75
N ALA A 71 3.18 -7.10 -12.19
CA ALA A 71 2.89 -8.15 -13.17
C ALA A 71 1.87 -9.19 -12.66
N GLU A 72 1.79 -9.38 -11.35
CA GLU A 72 0.86 -10.31 -10.70
C GLU A 72 -0.44 -9.62 -10.25
N GLN A 73 -0.47 -8.29 -10.23
CA GLN A 73 -1.60 -7.53 -9.70
C GLN A 73 -2.81 -7.60 -10.63
N LYS A 74 -3.92 -8.10 -10.10
CA LYS A 74 -5.23 -8.05 -10.77
C LYS A 74 -5.96 -6.74 -10.48
N LYS A 75 -6.57 -6.17 -11.50
CA LYS A 75 -7.49 -5.04 -11.36
C LYS A 75 -8.78 -5.50 -10.66
N PRO A 76 -9.31 -4.74 -9.69
CA PRO A 76 -10.62 -5.02 -9.11
C PRO A 76 -11.73 -4.90 -10.16
N ASP A 77 -12.79 -5.71 -10.01
CA ASP A 77 -13.97 -5.62 -10.86
C ASP A 77 -14.88 -4.46 -10.43
N GLY A 78 -15.64 -3.91 -11.38
CA GLY A 78 -16.64 -2.88 -11.12
C GLY A 78 -16.08 -1.48 -10.91
N GLN A 79 -16.88 -0.63 -10.24
CA GLN A 79 -16.51 0.75 -9.96
C GLN A 79 -15.64 0.86 -8.70
N LEU A 80 -14.61 1.71 -8.76
CA LEU A 80 -13.71 2.01 -7.65
C LEU A 80 -14.42 2.96 -6.67
N ASN A 81 -14.48 2.56 -5.40
CA ASN A 81 -15.11 3.36 -4.34
C ASN A 81 -14.18 3.68 -3.16
N ASN A 82 -12.91 3.30 -3.23
CA ASN A 82 -11.94 3.51 -2.16
C ASN A 82 -10.50 3.56 -2.70
N LEU A 83 -9.58 4.05 -1.86
CA LEU A 83 -8.16 4.20 -2.20
C LEU A 83 -7.44 2.85 -2.38
N THR A 84 -7.90 1.78 -1.73
CA THR A 84 -7.29 0.45 -1.89
C THR A 84 -7.50 -0.07 -3.31
N ASP A 85 -8.71 0.05 -3.83
CA ASP A 85 -9.06 -0.38 -5.20
C ASP A 85 -8.39 0.51 -6.24
N LEU A 86 -8.26 1.80 -5.95
CA LEU A 86 -7.46 2.72 -6.76
C LEU A 86 -5.99 2.30 -6.81
N SER A 87 -5.36 2.01 -5.66
CA SER A 87 -3.98 1.53 -5.61
C SER A 87 -3.82 0.25 -6.42
N ARG A 88 -4.68 -0.75 -6.21
CA ARG A 88 -4.63 -2.03 -6.95
C ARG A 88 -4.79 -1.82 -8.45
N THR A 89 -5.69 -0.93 -8.86
CA THR A 89 -5.88 -0.59 -10.27
C THR A 89 -4.64 0.07 -10.85
N LEU A 90 -4.09 1.10 -10.19
CA LEU A 90 -2.90 1.79 -10.66
C LEU A 90 -1.66 0.88 -10.72
N THR A 91 -1.53 -0.03 -9.75
CA THR A 91 -0.49 -1.07 -9.76
C THR A 91 -0.66 -2.02 -10.94
N ALA A 92 -1.87 -2.54 -11.20
CA ALA A 92 -2.14 -3.41 -12.37
C ALA A 92 -1.94 -2.70 -13.72
N CYS A 93 -2.09 -1.37 -13.73
CA CYS A 93 -1.93 -0.55 -14.93
C CYS A 93 -0.48 -0.30 -15.33
N TRP A 94 0.47 -0.50 -14.42
CA TRP A 94 1.86 -0.23 -14.68
C TRP A 94 2.41 -1.18 -15.74
N THR A 95 2.95 -0.61 -16.82
CA THR A 95 3.66 -1.34 -17.87
C THR A 95 5.07 -0.79 -17.96
N PRO A 96 6.08 -1.56 -17.52
CA PRO A 96 7.44 -1.05 -17.48
C PRO A 96 8.03 -0.94 -18.89
N PRO A 97 9.10 -0.13 -19.08
CA PRO A 97 9.87 -0.15 -20.32
C PRO A 97 10.49 -1.53 -20.57
N LEU A 98 10.91 -1.78 -21.81
CA LEU A 98 11.56 -3.04 -22.19
C LEU A 98 12.74 -3.36 -21.25
N ALA A 99 12.92 -4.65 -20.94
CA ALA A 99 13.92 -5.07 -19.97
C ALA A 99 15.34 -4.64 -20.36
N ASP A 100 15.67 -4.63 -21.65
CA ASP A 100 17.00 -4.23 -22.14
C ASP A 100 17.29 -2.74 -21.93
N ASP A 101 16.25 -1.90 -22.00
CA ASP A 101 16.34 -0.45 -21.77
C ASP A 101 16.17 -0.06 -20.29
N ALA A 102 15.83 -1.02 -19.42
CA ALA A 102 15.56 -0.79 -18.01
C ALA A 102 16.85 -0.53 -17.21
N PHE A 103 16.79 0.47 -16.33
CA PHE A 103 17.87 0.78 -15.39
C PHE A 103 17.69 -0.02 -14.09
N PRO A 104 18.69 -0.82 -13.67
CA PRO A 104 18.57 -1.64 -12.46
C PRO A 104 18.26 -0.78 -11.22
N GLY A 105 17.18 -1.12 -10.51
CA GLY A 105 16.77 -0.37 -9.31
C GLY A 105 16.29 1.04 -9.60
N MET A 106 15.79 1.29 -10.82
CA MET A 106 15.21 2.59 -11.14
C MET A 106 14.06 2.90 -10.18
N GLN A 107 14.12 4.08 -9.57
CA GLN A 107 13.04 4.62 -8.79
C GLN A 107 12.61 5.94 -9.42
N MET A 108 11.31 6.11 -9.61
CA MET A 108 10.74 7.34 -10.15
C MET A 108 9.45 7.66 -9.42
N THR A 109 9.28 8.91 -8.99
CA THR A 109 7.99 9.40 -8.49
C THR A 109 7.43 10.42 -9.47
N THR A 110 6.19 10.22 -9.88
CA THR A 110 5.42 11.19 -10.65
C THR A 110 4.21 11.66 -9.85
N ARG A 111 3.69 12.84 -10.19
CA ARG A 111 2.48 13.41 -9.60
C ARG A 111 1.48 13.73 -10.70
N PHE A 112 0.24 13.30 -10.52
CA PHE A 112 -0.88 13.60 -11.42
C PHE A 112 -2.18 13.75 -10.61
N SER A 113 -3.25 14.19 -11.27
CA SER A 113 -4.59 14.23 -10.67
C SER A 113 -5.60 13.61 -11.63
N LEU A 114 -6.75 13.21 -11.10
CA LEU A 114 -7.89 12.74 -11.89
C LEU A 114 -9.03 13.76 -11.81
N ASN A 115 -9.90 13.82 -12.83
CA ASN A 115 -11.20 14.49 -12.69
C ASN A 115 -12.23 13.54 -12.03
N ARG A 116 -13.45 14.03 -11.81
CA ARG A 116 -14.52 13.24 -11.17
C ARG A 116 -14.98 12.06 -12.04
N GLU A 117 -14.73 12.11 -13.35
CA GLU A 117 -14.98 11.05 -14.33
C GLU A 117 -13.81 10.05 -14.44
N GLY A 118 -12.75 10.20 -13.63
CA GLY A 118 -11.60 9.29 -13.61
C GLY A 118 -10.61 9.45 -14.77
N GLN A 119 -10.70 10.53 -15.55
CA GLN A 119 -9.71 10.90 -16.57
C GLN A 119 -8.51 11.61 -15.94
N MET A 120 -7.33 11.47 -16.53
CA MET A 120 -6.16 12.25 -16.11
C MET A 120 -6.32 13.74 -16.40
N ILE A 121 -5.95 14.56 -15.42
CA ILE A 121 -5.80 16.00 -15.57
C ILE A 121 -4.33 16.29 -15.90
N GLY A 122 -4.06 16.57 -17.17
CA GLY A 122 -2.72 16.91 -17.66
C GLY A 122 -1.77 15.70 -17.70
N LYS A 123 -0.50 15.99 -17.99
CA LYS A 123 0.57 14.98 -18.03
C LYS A 123 1.15 14.74 -16.63
N PRO A 124 1.52 13.49 -16.27
CA PRO A 124 2.21 13.22 -15.02
C PRO A 124 3.53 14.00 -14.95
N ARG A 125 3.78 14.64 -13.81
CA ARG A 125 4.98 15.45 -13.57
C ARG A 125 5.97 14.65 -12.73
N MET A 126 7.19 14.45 -13.24
CA MET A 126 8.26 13.81 -12.47
C MET A 126 8.66 14.71 -11.29
N THR A 127 8.64 14.17 -10.07
CA THR A 127 9.06 14.85 -8.84
C THR A 127 10.30 14.22 -8.21
N PHE A 128 10.63 12.98 -8.60
CA PHE A 128 11.84 12.29 -8.18
C PHE A 128 12.26 11.27 -9.25
N ALA A 129 13.56 11.09 -9.40
CA ALA A 129 14.16 9.98 -10.14
C ALA A 129 15.50 9.62 -9.51
N THR A 130 15.92 8.36 -9.63
CA THR A 130 17.27 7.92 -9.24
C THR A 130 18.33 8.81 -9.89
N GLU A 131 19.23 9.36 -9.08
CA GLU A 131 20.23 10.34 -9.55
C GLU A 131 21.16 9.76 -10.62
N ALA A 132 21.59 8.50 -10.44
CA ALA A 132 22.46 7.79 -11.37
C ALA A 132 21.81 7.52 -12.74
N ALA A 133 20.49 7.62 -12.87
CA ALA A 133 19.82 7.42 -14.16
C ALA A 133 20.08 8.63 -15.09
N SER A 134 20.51 8.36 -16.32
CA SER A 134 20.72 9.39 -17.33
C SER A 134 19.41 10.08 -17.73
N LYS A 135 19.49 11.27 -18.33
CA LYS A 135 18.28 11.98 -18.84
C LYS A 135 17.44 11.10 -19.76
N ARG A 136 18.08 10.36 -20.68
CA ARG A 136 17.41 9.43 -21.60
C ARG A 136 16.61 8.36 -20.85
N VAL A 137 17.20 7.77 -19.80
CA VAL A 137 16.50 6.77 -18.96
C VAL A 137 15.34 7.42 -18.22
N ARG A 138 15.52 8.60 -17.64
CA ARG A 138 14.43 9.32 -16.96
C ARG A 138 13.26 9.61 -17.92
N ASP A 139 13.55 10.06 -19.14
CA ASP A 139 12.53 10.33 -20.15
C ASP A 139 11.80 9.03 -20.58
N LEU A 140 12.53 7.93 -20.72
CA LEU A 140 11.97 6.61 -21.04
C LEU A 140 10.96 6.14 -19.97
N TYR A 141 11.32 6.23 -18.68
CA TYR A 141 10.40 5.85 -17.60
C TYR A 141 9.22 6.80 -17.48
N LEU A 142 9.43 8.11 -17.67
CA LEU A 142 8.34 9.08 -17.63
C LEU A 142 7.34 8.85 -18.78
N ASP A 143 7.82 8.52 -19.97
CA ASP A 143 6.98 8.13 -21.11
C ASP A 143 6.22 6.83 -20.85
N ALA A 144 6.89 5.82 -20.28
CA ALA A 144 6.24 4.57 -19.88
C ALA A 144 5.11 4.84 -18.87
N ILE A 145 5.35 5.65 -17.83
CA ILE A 145 4.33 6.03 -16.85
C ILE A 145 3.16 6.76 -17.52
N GLY A 146 3.46 7.72 -18.40
CA GLY A 146 2.45 8.44 -19.16
C GLY A 146 1.57 7.50 -19.99
N LYS A 147 2.18 6.56 -20.71
CA LYS A 147 1.47 5.55 -21.53
C LYS A 147 0.64 4.60 -20.68
N SER A 148 1.19 4.08 -19.58
CA SER A 148 0.46 3.21 -18.64
C SER A 148 -0.78 3.88 -18.08
N LEU A 149 -0.65 5.11 -17.59
CA LEU A 149 -1.78 5.83 -17.02
C LEU A 149 -2.81 6.24 -18.09
N ALA A 150 -2.35 6.61 -19.29
CA ALA A 150 -3.23 6.93 -20.42
C ALA A 150 -4.03 5.70 -20.88
N ALA A 151 -3.40 4.54 -20.98
CA ALA A 151 -4.07 3.28 -21.36
C ALA A 151 -5.11 2.83 -20.34
N CYS A 152 -4.96 3.23 -19.07
CA CYS A 152 -5.86 2.86 -18.00
C CYS A 152 -6.96 3.86 -17.68
N THR A 153 -6.91 5.06 -18.25
CA THR A 153 -7.94 6.08 -18.02
C THR A 153 -8.93 6.16 -19.17
N PRO A 154 -10.21 6.47 -18.90
CA PRO A 154 -10.79 6.82 -17.60
C PRO A 154 -10.93 5.64 -16.63
N LEU A 155 -10.65 5.88 -15.34
CA LEU A 155 -10.95 4.92 -14.28
C LEU A 155 -12.46 4.90 -14.01
N ALA A 156 -13.04 3.72 -13.84
CA ALA A 156 -14.44 3.57 -13.49
C ALA A 156 -14.65 3.93 -12.01
N LEU A 157 -14.88 5.20 -11.68
CA LEU A 157 -15.10 5.66 -10.31
C LEU A 157 -16.60 5.66 -9.97
N THR A 158 -16.94 5.42 -8.70
CA THR A 158 -18.26 5.81 -8.20
C THR A 158 -18.38 7.34 -8.17
N LYS A 159 -19.61 7.86 -8.16
CA LYS A 159 -19.86 9.30 -8.09
C LYS A 159 -19.24 9.93 -6.84
N ASP A 160 -19.43 9.31 -5.68
CA ASP A 160 -18.94 9.84 -4.40
C ASP A 160 -17.42 9.81 -4.33
N PHE A 161 -16.81 8.71 -4.77
CA PHE A 161 -15.35 8.60 -4.79
C PHE A 161 -14.72 9.54 -5.82
N GLY A 162 -15.31 9.66 -7.01
CA GLY A 162 -14.89 10.63 -8.03
C GLY A 162 -14.89 12.05 -7.49
N ASN A 163 -15.94 12.47 -6.80
CA ASN A 163 -15.99 13.79 -6.15
C ASN A 163 -14.93 13.94 -5.05
N ALA A 164 -14.67 12.86 -4.29
CA ALA A 164 -13.69 12.89 -3.20
C ALA A 164 -12.23 12.95 -3.68
N ILE A 165 -11.91 12.45 -4.88
CA ILE A 165 -10.53 12.43 -5.41
C ILE A 165 -10.27 13.48 -6.50
N ALA A 166 -11.31 14.06 -7.11
CA ALA A 166 -11.16 14.98 -8.22
C ALA A 166 -10.21 16.15 -7.90
N GLY A 167 -9.25 16.38 -8.78
CA GLY A 167 -8.22 17.42 -8.63
C GLY A 167 -7.16 17.15 -7.56
N ARG A 168 -7.38 16.16 -6.68
CA ARG A 168 -6.44 15.85 -5.59
C ARG A 168 -5.20 15.16 -6.16
N PRO A 169 -3.99 15.68 -5.85
CA PRO A 169 -2.79 15.08 -6.40
C PRO A 169 -2.50 13.69 -5.84
N ILE A 170 -2.11 12.80 -6.75
CA ILE A 170 -1.71 11.42 -6.52
C ILE A 170 -0.23 11.30 -6.87
N SER A 171 0.56 10.78 -5.94
CA SER A 171 1.96 10.44 -6.17
C SER A 171 2.07 8.98 -6.59
N PHE A 172 2.64 8.72 -7.76
CA PHE A 172 2.85 7.38 -8.29
C PHE A 172 4.35 7.09 -8.32
N ARG A 173 4.79 6.27 -7.36
CA ARG A 173 6.18 5.86 -7.18
C ARG A 173 6.38 4.49 -7.80
N ILE A 174 7.23 4.41 -8.82
CA ILE A 174 7.67 3.16 -9.42
C ILE A 174 9.02 2.76 -8.82
N ILE A 175 9.18 1.47 -8.55
CA ILE A 175 10.44 0.78 -8.26
C ILE A 175 10.59 -0.33 -9.30
N ASP A 176 11.62 -0.23 -10.15
CA ASP A 176 11.96 -1.29 -11.12
C ASP A 176 12.91 -2.30 -10.49
N ASP A 177 12.30 -3.35 -9.94
CA ASP A 177 12.92 -4.44 -9.21
C ASP A 177 13.22 -5.67 -10.08
N ARG A 178 12.96 -5.60 -11.40
CA ARG A 178 13.18 -6.74 -12.32
C ARG A 178 14.65 -7.18 -12.40
N LYS A 179 15.59 -6.27 -12.15
CA LYS A 179 17.05 -6.52 -12.17
C LYS A 179 17.69 -6.37 -10.79
N LEU A 180 16.89 -6.22 -9.73
CA LEU A 180 17.41 -6.13 -8.36
C LEU A 180 17.57 -7.51 -7.75
N LYS A 181 18.63 -7.67 -6.95
CA LYS A 181 18.76 -8.83 -6.06
C LYS A 181 17.92 -8.55 -4.80
N SER A 182 17.43 -9.58 -4.14
CA SER A 182 16.54 -9.47 -2.98
C SER A 182 17.11 -8.60 -1.84
N ALA A 183 18.43 -8.49 -1.73
CA ALA A 183 19.12 -7.66 -0.73
C ALA A 183 19.02 -6.14 -0.98
N ASP A 184 18.71 -5.72 -2.21
CA ASP A 184 18.67 -4.31 -2.62
C ASP A 184 17.24 -3.72 -2.60
N LEU A 185 16.22 -4.56 -2.40
CA LEU A 185 14.81 -4.16 -2.31
C LEU A 185 14.42 -3.54 -0.95
N GLN A 186 15.25 -3.71 0.08
CA GLN A 186 14.98 -3.25 1.46
C GLN A 186 15.72 -1.97 1.87
N ARG A 187 16.45 -1.34 0.94
CA ARG A 187 17.16 -0.07 1.15
C ARG A 187 16.42 1.09 0.51
#